data_AF-A0AAV0V3D8-F1
#
_entry.id   AF-A0AAV0V3D8-F1
#
_cell.length_a   1.000
_cell.length_b   1.000
_cell.length_c   1.000
_cell.angle_alpha   90.00
_cell.angle_beta   90.00
_cell.angle_gamma   90.00
#
_symmetry.space_group_name_H-M   'P 1'
#
loop_
_entity.id
_entity.type
_entity.pdbx_description
1 polymer ?
#
loop_
_entity_poly.entity_id
_entity_poly.type
_entity_poly.pdbx_seq_one_letter_code
_entity_poly.pdbx_strand_id
1 'polypeptide(L)' 'MENSQLPLVRSANGAYDAWSRLEGHFEKKSLANKLFLRRRFFTTMMGEGDDVLEHIKLKTGGAARCGRRSGQRG' A
#
# COMPACT_ATOMS: atom_id res chain seq x y z
N MET A 1 -5.37 -11.82 -23.08
CA MET A 1 -5.00 -11.07 -21.85
C MET A 1 -4.73 -9.63 -22.27
N GLU A 2 -5.68 -8.74 -22.08
CA GLU A 2 -5.40 -7.31 -22.26
C GLU A 2 -4.69 -6.81 -21.01
N ASN A 3 -3.51 -6.23 -21.17
CA ASN A 3 -2.75 -5.66 -20.07
C ASN A 3 -3.40 -4.33 -19.66
N SER A 4 -4.46 -4.42 -18.85
CA SER A 4 -5.25 -3.31 -18.31
C SER A 4 -4.44 -2.27 -17.52
N GLN A 5 -3.20 -2.61 -17.16
CA GLN A 5 -2.26 -1.75 -16.45
C GLN A 5 -1.37 -0.91 -17.39
N LEU A 6 -1.22 -1.29 -18.67
CA LEU A 6 -0.38 -0.54 -19.63
C LEU A 6 -0.79 0.93 -19.78
N PRO A 7 -2.07 1.32 -19.79
CA PRO A 7 -2.46 2.72 -19.87
C PRO A 7 -1.90 3.59 -18.74
N LEU A 8 -1.62 3.02 -17.56
CA LEU A 8 -1.10 3.74 -16.39
C LEU A 8 0.36 4.16 -16.55
N VAL A 9 1.10 3.44 -17.40
CA VAL A 9 2.56 3.54 -17.54
C VAL A 9 3.02 3.90 -18.94
N ARG A 10 2.11 3.87 -19.93
CA ARG A 10 2.43 4.10 -21.34
C ARG A 10 3.07 5.46 -21.64
N SER A 11 2.74 6.48 -20.84
CA SER A 11 3.30 7.82 -20.99
C SER A 11 4.46 8.11 -20.03
N ALA A 12 5.07 7.08 -19.42
CA ALA A 12 6.17 7.27 -18.49
C ALA A 12 7.48 7.50 -19.24
N ASN A 13 8.27 8.49 -18.81
CA ASN A 13 9.51 8.88 -19.48
C ASN A 13 10.74 8.04 -19.05
N GLY A 14 10.54 7.02 -18.22
CA GLY A 14 11.61 6.13 -17.75
C GLY A 14 11.16 5.20 -16.63
N ALA A 15 12.05 4.30 -16.22
CA ALA A 15 11.75 3.26 -15.21
C ALA A 15 11.27 3.86 -13.87
N TYR A 16 11.87 4.97 -13.44
CA TYR A 16 11.49 5.63 -12.19
C TYR A 16 10.10 6.29 -12.25
N ASP A 17 9.79 6.98 -13.36
CA ASP A 17 8.48 7.59 -13.58
C ASP A 17 7.39 6.51 -13.70
N ALA A 18 7.71 5.41 -14.38
CA ALA A 18 6.82 4.26 -14.49
C ALA A 18 6.49 3.65 -13.12
N TRP A 19 7.51 3.43 -12.29
CA TRP A 19 7.33 2.95 -10.92
C TRP A 19 6.53 3.93 -10.06
N SER A 20 6.85 5.23 -10.13
CA SER A 20 6.18 6.26 -9.34
C SER A 20 4.69 6.40 -9.68
N ARG A 21 4.33 6.25 -10.95
CA ARG A 21 2.92 6.25 -11.41
C ARG A 21 2.15 5.03 -10.93
N LEU A 22 2.77 3.85 -10.97
CA LEU A 22 2.17 2.62 -10.44
C LEU A 22 2.01 2.71 -8.91
N GLU A 23 3.04 3.16 -8.20
CA GLU A 23 3.00 3.40 -6.74
C GLU A 23 1.89 4.39 -6.39
N GLY A 24 1.79 5.52 -7.11
CA GLY A 24 0.74 6.51 -6.88
C GLY A 24 -0.69 6.01 -7.16
N HIS A 25 -0.86 5.09 -8.12
CA HIS A 25 -2.16 4.51 -8.45
C HIS A 25 -2.61 3.48 -7.41
N PHE A 26 -1.73 2.55 -7.03
CA PHE A 26 -2.05 1.44 -6.13
C PHE A 26 -1.89 1.79 -4.65
N GLU A 27 -0.86 2.54 -4.27
CA GLU A 27 -0.62 3.01 -2.90
C GLU A 27 -1.20 4.42 -2.65
N LYS A 28 -2.19 4.84 -3.46
CA LYS A 28 -2.85 6.14 -3.28
C LYS A 28 -3.27 6.32 -1.83
N LYS A 29 -2.77 7.35 -1.15
CA LYS A 29 -3.11 7.67 0.25
C LYS A 29 -4.51 8.28 0.39
N SER A 30 -5.50 7.69 -0.28
CA SER A 30 -6.89 8.13 -0.26
C SER A 30 -7.50 7.93 1.11
N LEU A 31 -8.52 8.74 1.44
CA LEU A 31 -9.30 8.56 2.66
C LEU A 31 -9.94 7.16 2.69
N ALA A 32 -10.45 6.68 1.55
CA ALA A 32 -11.00 5.34 1.43
C ALA A 32 -9.99 4.25 1.81
N ASN A 33 -8.74 4.34 1.34
CA ASN A 33 -7.69 3.38 1.70
C ASN A 33 -7.34 3.46 3.19
N LYS A 34 -7.29 4.66 3.77
CA LYS A 34 -7.08 4.84 5.21
C LYS A 34 -8.21 4.22 6.03
N LEU A 35 -9.47 4.45 5.63
CA LEU A 35 -10.65 3.89 6.30
C LEU A 35 -10.71 2.37 6.16
N PHE A 36 -10.39 1.84 4.97
CA PHE A 36 -10.31 0.40 4.70
C PHE A 36 -9.28 -0.27 5.61
N LEU A 37 -8.06 0.29 5.68
CA LEU A 37 -7.00 -0.25 6.55
C LEU A 37 -7.37 -0.15 8.02
N ARG A 38 -7.96 0.96 8.47
CA ARG A 38 -8.47 1.11 9.85
C ARG A 38 -9.51 0.06 10.17
N ARG A 39 -10.53 -0.09 9.31
CA ARG A 39 -11.59 -1.10 9.50
C ARG A 39 -10.98 -2.50 9.60
N ARG A 40 -10.12 -2.88 8.64
CA ARG A 40 -9.46 -4.19 8.64
C ARG A 40 -8.60 -4.43 9.88
N PHE A 41 -7.91 -3.40 10.38
CA PHE A 41 -7.13 -3.49 11.61
C PHE A 41 -8.03 -3.73 12.83
N PHE A 42 -9.09 -2.92 13.01
CA PHE A 42 -9.97 -3.01 14.16
C PHE A 42 -10.92 -4.22 14.15
N THR A 43 -11.23 -4.79 12.99
CA THR A 43 -12.10 -5.98 12.89
C THR A 43 -11.34 -7.29 12.88
N THR A 44 -10.00 -7.30 12.92
CA THR A 44 -9.30 -8.58 13.01
C THR A 44 -9.25 -9.06 14.45
N MET A 45 -9.75 -10.27 14.66
CA MET A 45 -9.58 -11.03 15.90
C MET A 45 -8.37 -11.98 15.77
N MET A 46 -7.63 -12.19 16.85
CA MET A 46 -6.66 -13.29 16.93
C MET A 46 -7.42 -14.61 17.07
N GLY A 47 -6.93 -15.69 16.45
CA GLY A 47 -7.44 -17.03 16.72
C GLY A 47 -7.00 -17.52 18.10
N GLU A 48 -7.71 -18.49 18.67
CA GLU A 48 -7.22 -19.20 19.86
C GLU A 48 -5.95 -19.97 19.51
N GLY A 49 -4.86 -19.72 20.26
CA GLY A 49 -3.55 -20.33 20.00
C GLY A 49 -2.68 -19.60 18.98
N ASP A 50 -3.13 -18.48 18.40
CA ASP A 50 -2.28 -17.63 17.54
C ASP A 50 -1.15 -16.98 18.35
N ASP A 51 0.06 -17.00 17.78
CA ASP A 51 1.17 -16.24 18.32
C ASP A 51 0.96 -14.73 18.09
N VAL A 52 1.08 -13.97 19.17
CA VAL A 52 0.83 -12.53 19.19
C VAL A 52 1.81 -11.78 18.28
N LEU A 53 3.07 -12.22 18.20
CA LEU A 53 4.08 -11.57 17.37
C LEU A 53 3.80 -11.79 15.88
N GLU A 54 3.43 -13.00 15.48
CA GLU A 54 2.99 -13.31 14.12
C GLU A 54 1.71 -12.55 13.75
N HIS A 55 0.75 -12.45 14.66
CA HIS A 55 -0.45 -11.65 14.46
C HIS A 55 -0.10 -10.17 14.21
N ILE A 56 0.76 -9.58 15.03
CA ILE A 56 1.19 -8.17 14.90
C ILE A 56 1.95 -7.93 13.60
N LYS A 57 2.82 -8.85 13.16
CA LYS A 57 3.54 -8.75 11.88
C LYS A 57 2.57 -8.67 10.70
N LEU A 58 1.55 -9.54 10.68
CA LEU A 58 0.49 -9.54 9.67
C LEU A 58 -0.33 -8.24 9.67
N LYS A 59 -0.50 -7.59 10.83
CA LYS A 59 -1.25 -6.32 10.96
C LYS A 59 -0.43 -5.07 10.64
N THR A 60 0.85 -5.06 11.00
CA THR A 60 1.70 -3.87 10.94
C THR A 60 2.47 -3.76 9.62
N GLY A 61 2.76 -4.88 8.95
CA GLY A 61 3.53 -4.91 7.69
C GLY A 61 2.92 -4.09 6.54
N GLY A 62 1.62 -3.82 6.57
CA GLY A 62 0.93 -2.96 5.59
C GLY A 62 0.93 -1.46 5.93
N ALA A 63 1.17 -1.06 7.17
CA ALA A 63 1.03 0.32 7.64
C ALA A 63 2.34 1.15 7.52
N ALA A 64 3.50 0.50 7.56
CA ALA A 64 4.81 1.17 7.60
C ALA A 64 5.16 1.97 6.32
N ARG A 65 4.57 1.64 5.17
CA ARG A 65 4.87 2.32 3.89
C ARG A 65 4.16 3.66 3.71
N CYS A 66 3.07 3.92 4.45
CA CYS A 66 2.25 5.11 4.26
C CYS A 66 2.91 6.43 4.80
N GLY A 67 4.01 6.36 5.56
CA GLY A 67 4.55 7.51 6.31
C GLY A 67 5.86 8.16 5.83
N ARG A 68 6.66 7.55 4.94
CA ARG A 68 8.11 7.90 4.84
C ARG A 68 8.63 8.63 3.59
N ARG A 69 7.79 9.11 2.67
CA ARG A 69 8.29 9.78 1.43
C ARG A 69 7.64 11.13 1.13
N SER A 70 7.75 12.07 2.06
CA SER A 70 7.42 13.49 1.83
C SER A 70 8.60 14.44 2.07
N GLY A 71 9.83 13.94 2.11
CA GLY A 71 11.03 14.76 2.34
C GLY A 71 12.24 14.25 1.55
N GLN A 72 12.24 14.50 0.25
CA GLN A 72 13.44 14.65 -0.59
C GLN A 72 12.96 15.25 -1.92
N ARG A 73 12.87 16.57 -1.96
CA ARG A 73 12.87 17.36 -3.19
C ARG A 73 14.08 18.28 -3.06
N GLY A 74 15.18 17.90 -3.71
CA GLY A 74 16.18 18.86 -4.19
C GLY A 74 15.71 19.44 -5.51
#